data_AF-A0A7S3TXH8-F1
#
_entry.id   AF-A0A7S3TXH8-F1
#
_cell.length_a   1.000
_cell.length_b   1.000
_cell.length_c   1.000
_cell.angle_alpha   90.00
_cell.angle_beta   90.00
_cell.angle_gamma   90.00
#
_symmetry.space_group_name_H-M   'P 1'
#
loop_
_entity.id
_entity.type
_entity.pdbx_description
1 polymer ?
#
loop_
_entity_poly.entity_id
_entity_poly.type
_entity_poly.pdbx_seq_one_letter_code
_entity_poly.pdbx_strand_id
1 'polypeptide(L)'
;LAVWLSSGPTIAARGLLSRSAAAAPASTVRPGPLLEKCAQSTTGAPEYLPALQLLPGRVEFSYFPEETQALLMVPLGGQIGAIVLGANRKRAFGSDDVMWAR
;
A
#
# COMPACT_ATOMS: atom_id res chain seq x y z
N LEU A 1 -1.29 5.17 -5.42
CA LEU A 1 0.01 4.45 -5.43
C LEU A 1 0.89 5.10 -4.37
N ALA A 2 1.40 4.31 -3.43
CA ALA A 2 2.42 4.74 -2.49
C ALA A 2 3.56 3.71 -2.50
N VAL A 3 4.81 4.18 -2.49
CA VAL A 3 6.03 3.36 -2.47
C VAL A 3 6.84 3.76 -1.27
N TRP A 4 7.18 2.77 -0.45
CA TRP A 4 7.85 2.98 0.82
C TRP A 4 8.98 1.96 1.04
N LEU A 5 10.08 2.42 1.63
CA LEU A 5 11.21 1.60 2.10
C LEU A 5 11.33 1.72 3.62
N SER A 6 11.70 0.63 4.28
CA SER A 6 11.88 0.61 5.75
C SER A 6 13.03 1.44 6.26
N SER A 7 14.02 1.72 5.41
CA SER A 7 15.22 2.48 5.75
C SER A 7 15.08 3.99 5.51
N GLY A 8 13.91 4.49 5.09
CA GLY A 8 13.80 5.89 4.67
C GLY A 8 12.38 6.45 4.56
N PRO A 9 12.25 7.68 4.02
CA PRO A 9 10.96 8.31 3.78
C PRO A 9 10.19 7.61 2.65
N THR A 10 8.90 7.94 2.53
CA THR A 10 8.12 7.56 1.34
C THR A 10 8.80 8.10 0.09
N ILE A 11 9.09 7.22 -0.88
CA ILE A 11 9.88 7.56 -2.08
C ILE A 11 8.96 8.07 -3.20
N ALA A 12 7.74 7.54 -3.26
CA ALA A 12 6.73 8.03 -4.18
C ALA A 12 5.33 7.92 -3.56
N ALA A 13 4.55 8.98 -3.69
CA ALA A 13 3.12 8.97 -3.42
C ALA A 13 2.42 9.68 -4.59
N ARG A 14 1.60 8.95 -5.34
CA ARG A 14 0.96 9.43 -6.57
C ARG A 14 -0.47 8.95 -6.69
N GLY A 15 -1.28 9.73 -7.39
CA GLY A 15 -2.71 9.49 -7.59
C GLY A 15 -3.57 10.20 -6.55
N LEU A 16 -4.72 9.61 -6.22
CA LEU A 16 -5.60 10.12 -5.19
C LEU A 16 -5.04 9.75 -3.81
N LEU A 17 -4.74 10.77 -3.02
CA LEU A 17 -4.22 10.68 -1.66
C LEU A 17 -5.14 11.48 -0.73
N SER A 18 -5.10 11.17 0.56
CA SER A 18 -5.74 12.04 1.55
C SER A 18 -5.06 13.42 1.59
N ARG A 19 -5.78 14.46 2.07
CA ARG A 19 -5.22 15.83 2.13
C ARG A 19 -3.94 15.89 2.96
N SER A 20 -3.90 15.16 4.07
CA SER A 20 -2.72 15.09 4.95
C SER A 20 -1.53 14.42 4.25
N ALA A 21 -1.76 13.34 3.52
CA ALA A 21 -0.73 12.68 2.72
C ALA A 21 -0.17 13.59 1.62
N ALA A 22 -1.05 14.29 0.89
CA ALA A 22 -0.63 15.22 -0.17
C ALA A 22 0.20 16.39 0.38
N ALA A 23 -0.08 16.85 1.60
CA ALA A 23 0.65 17.95 2.24
C ALA A 23 2.06 17.55 2.73
N ALA A 24 2.31 16.26 2.99
CA ALA A 24 3.60 15.76 3.45
C ALA A 24 4.01 14.45 2.74
N PRO A 25 4.45 14.52 1.46
CA PRO A 25 4.73 13.34 0.64
C PRO A 25 5.78 12.40 1.25
N ALA A 26 6.83 12.95 1.89
CA ALA A 26 7.93 12.17 2.46
C ALA A 26 7.52 11.33 3.68
N SER A 27 6.45 11.71 4.40
CA SER A 27 5.94 11.03 5.59
C SER A 27 4.53 10.46 5.40
N THR A 28 4.13 10.29 4.13
CA THR A 28 2.80 9.80 3.74
C THR A 28 2.54 8.40 4.24
N VAL A 29 3.48 7.48 4.03
CA VAL A 29 3.33 6.09 4.45
C VAL A 29 3.83 5.93 5.88
N ARG A 30 2.92 5.48 6.75
CA ARG A 30 3.22 5.03 8.11
C ARG A 30 2.89 3.54 8.17
N PRO A 31 3.89 2.65 8.16
CA PRO A 31 3.65 1.22 8.19
C PRO A 31 2.94 0.83 9.48
N GLY A 32 2.00 -0.09 9.37
CA GLY A 32 1.52 -0.87 10.49
C GLY A 32 1.81 -2.35 10.26
N PRO A 33 1.21 -3.23 11.07
CA PRO A 33 1.55 -4.65 11.07
C PRO A 33 1.33 -5.35 9.72
N LEU A 34 0.33 -4.92 8.92
CA LEU A 34 0.04 -5.55 7.63
C LEU A 34 1.09 -5.19 6.59
N LEU A 35 1.41 -3.90 6.48
CA LEU A 35 2.41 -3.42 5.54
C LEU A 35 3.82 -3.90 5.91
N GLU A 36 4.15 -3.96 7.21
CA GLU A 36 5.44 -4.49 7.67
C GLU A 36 5.60 -5.96 7.34
N LYS A 37 4.58 -6.78 7.61
CA LYS A 37 4.57 -8.20 7.26
C LYS A 37 4.76 -8.42 5.76
N CYS A 38 4.04 -7.64 4.94
CA CYS A 38 4.20 -7.69 3.49
C CYS A 38 5.63 -7.28 3.09
N ALA A 39 6.14 -6.17 3.62
CA ALA A 39 7.46 -5.61 3.27
C ALA A 39 8.64 -6.53 3.66
N GLN A 40 8.47 -7.34 4.70
CA GLN A 40 9.48 -8.31 5.16
C GLN A 40 9.38 -9.66 4.46
N SER A 41 8.37 -9.86 3.58
CA SER A 41 8.15 -11.12 2.88
C SER A 41 9.32 -11.50 1.97
N THR A 42 9.99 -12.61 2.27
CA THR A 42 11.11 -13.14 1.48
C THR A 42 10.67 -13.91 0.24
N THR A 43 9.39 -14.34 0.18
CA THR A 43 8.84 -15.06 -0.98
C THR A 43 8.50 -14.12 -2.14
N GLY A 44 8.46 -12.81 -1.88
CA GLY A 44 8.00 -11.82 -2.84
C GLY A 44 6.49 -11.89 -3.12
N ALA A 45 5.74 -12.69 -2.36
CA ALA A 45 4.30 -12.87 -2.55
C ALA A 45 3.55 -11.57 -2.22
N PRO A 46 2.66 -11.09 -3.10
CA PRO A 46 1.81 -9.94 -2.84
C PRO A 46 0.71 -10.27 -1.81
N GLU A 47 0.27 -9.26 -1.06
CA GLU A 47 -0.85 -9.33 -0.14
C GLU A 47 -2.02 -8.46 -0.64
N TYR A 48 -3.26 -8.93 -0.41
CA TYR A 48 -4.47 -8.29 -0.95
C TYR A 48 -5.51 -8.10 0.13
N LEU A 49 -6.12 -6.90 0.15
CA LEU A 49 -7.25 -6.57 1.01
C LEU A 49 -8.44 -6.20 0.11
N PRO A 50 -9.32 -7.15 -0.25
CA PRO A 50 -10.39 -6.92 -1.23
C PRO A 50 -11.59 -6.12 -0.69
N ALA A 51 -11.70 -5.98 0.63
CA ALA A 51 -12.80 -5.28 1.31
C ALA A 51 -12.28 -4.49 2.51
N LEU A 52 -11.46 -3.47 2.24
CA LEU A 52 -10.78 -2.66 3.25
C LEU A 52 -11.73 -2.05 4.29
N GLN A 53 -12.94 -1.68 3.88
CA GLN A 53 -13.95 -1.06 4.75
C GLN A 53 -14.44 -1.98 5.89
N LEU A 54 -14.26 -3.29 5.75
CA LEU A 54 -14.66 -4.26 6.77
C LEU A 54 -13.55 -4.51 7.81
N LEU A 55 -12.35 -3.96 7.60
CA LEU A 55 -11.18 -4.26 8.39
C LEU A 55 -10.90 -3.14 9.38
N PRO A 56 -10.80 -3.42 10.70
CA PRO A 56 -10.35 -2.45 11.68
C PRO A 56 -8.97 -1.87 11.34
N GLY A 57 -8.10 -2.70 10.73
CA GLY A 57 -6.77 -2.33 10.26
C GLY A 57 -6.73 -1.31 9.12
N ARG A 58 -7.88 -0.88 8.59
CA ARG A 58 -7.98 0.20 7.59
C ARG A 58 -7.26 1.49 8.01
N VAL A 59 -7.22 1.80 9.30
CA VAL A 59 -6.57 2.99 9.85
C VAL A 59 -5.08 3.11 9.47
N GLU A 60 -4.41 1.96 9.28
CA GLU A 60 -3.04 1.86 8.78
C GLU A 60 -2.87 2.52 7.40
N PHE A 61 -3.92 2.50 6.58
CA PHE A 61 -3.93 2.98 5.20
C PHE A 61 -4.62 4.34 5.04
N SER A 62 -4.68 5.15 6.11
CA SER A 62 -5.33 6.47 6.14
C SER A 62 -4.71 7.53 5.21
N TYR A 63 -3.55 7.23 4.62
CA TYR A 63 -2.97 8.03 3.54
C TYR A 63 -3.68 7.89 2.20
N PHE A 64 -4.54 6.87 2.05
CA PHE A 64 -5.48 6.78 0.94
C PHE A 64 -6.79 7.51 1.23
N PRO A 65 -7.53 7.94 0.19
CA PRO A 65 -8.87 8.49 0.34
C PRO A 65 -9.84 7.52 1.01
N GLU A 66 -10.86 8.05 1.65
CA GLU A 66 -11.85 7.24 2.37
C GLU A 66 -12.63 6.30 1.43
N GLU A 67 -12.72 6.65 0.15
CA GLU A 67 -13.39 5.87 -0.89
C GLU A 67 -12.58 4.64 -1.31
N THR A 68 -11.36 4.46 -0.80
CA THR A 68 -10.54 3.28 -1.10
C THR A 68 -11.19 2.04 -0.51
N GLN A 69 -11.53 1.08 -1.37
CA GLN A 69 -12.27 -0.13 -1.01
C GLN A 69 -11.40 -1.39 -1.04
N ALA A 70 -10.31 -1.38 -1.81
CA ALA A 70 -9.38 -2.50 -1.88
C ALA A 70 -7.92 -2.04 -1.96
N LEU A 71 -7.01 -2.87 -1.47
CA LEU A 71 -5.56 -2.64 -1.52
C LEU A 71 -4.82 -3.85 -2.07
N LEU A 72 -3.78 -3.55 -2.84
CA LEU A 72 -2.73 -4.49 -3.25
C LEU A 72 -1.40 -4.01 -2.68
N MET A 73 -0.73 -4.86 -1.92
CA MET A 73 0.61 -4.64 -1.37
C MET A 73 1.58 -5.60 -2.04
N VAL A 74 2.65 -5.06 -2.63
CA VAL A 74 3.67 -5.83 -3.32
C VAL A 74 5.02 -5.56 -2.68
N PRO A 75 5.71 -6.57 -2.10
CA PRO A 75 7.03 -6.37 -1.53
C PRO A 75 8.05 -5.99 -2.60
N LEU A 76 8.97 -5.10 -2.21
CA LEU A 76 10.11 -4.70 -3.03
C LEU A 76 11.21 -5.75 -2.90
N GLY A 77 11.24 -6.74 -3.79
CA GLY A 77 12.22 -7.83 -3.73
C GLY A 77 13.66 -7.33 -3.56
N GLY A 78 14.40 -7.91 -2.61
CA GLY A 78 15.79 -7.53 -2.30
C GLY A 78 15.94 -6.34 -1.35
N GLN A 79 14.86 -5.68 -0.94
CA GLN A 79 14.84 -4.62 0.06
C GLN A 79 13.65 -4.79 1.00
N ILE A 80 13.71 -4.22 2.21
CA ILE A 80 12.53 -4.18 3.08
C ILE A 80 11.72 -2.94 2.67
N GLY A 81 10.58 -3.19 2.04
CA GLY A 81 9.70 -2.14 1.53
C GLY A 81 8.56 -2.73 0.72
N ALA A 82 7.60 -1.88 0.35
CA ALA A 82 6.44 -2.31 -0.39
C ALA A 82 5.85 -1.19 -1.27
N ILE A 83 5.21 -1.62 -2.34
CA ILE A 83 4.34 -0.84 -3.21
C ILE A 83 2.91 -1.08 -2.75
N VAL A 84 2.16 -0.02 -2.50
CA VAL A 84 0.75 -0.08 -2.10
C VAL A 84 -0.13 0.61 -3.14
N LEU A 85 -1.10 -0.14 -3.65
CA LEU A 85 -2.07 0.31 -4.64
C LEU A 85 -3.48 0.27 -4.05
N GLY A 86 -4.19 1.40 -4.11
CA GLY A 86 -5.59 1.50 -3.73
C GLY A 86 -6.52 1.42 -4.93
N ALA A 87 -7.68 0.78 -4.76
CA ALA A 87 -8.78 0.77 -5.72
C ALA A 87 -10.07 1.26 -5.06
N ASN A 88 -10.88 2.00 -5.82
CA ASN A 88 -12.19 2.53 -5.39
C ASN A 88 -13.34 1.52 -5.50
N ARG A 89 -13.04 0.24 -5.76
CA ARG A 89 -14.01 -0.84 -5.86
C ARG A 89 -13.50 -2.07 -5.11
N LYS A 90 -14.40 -2.79 -4.43
CA LYS A 90 -14.12 -4.14 -3.96
C LYS A 90 -13.77 -5.01 -5.16
N ARG A 91 -12.56 -5.57 -5.18
CA ARG A 91 -12.08 -6.44 -6.26
C ARG A 91 -11.01 -7.37 -5.73
N ALA A 92 -10.89 -8.53 -6.38
CA ALA A 92 -9.64 -9.27 -6.35
C ALA A 92 -8.61 -8.57 -7.27
N PHE A 93 -7.34 -8.83 -7.01
CA PHE A 93 -6.24 -8.46 -7.88
C PHE A 93 -5.68 -9.72 -8.52
N GLY A 94 -5.39 -9.64 -9.82
CA GLY A 94 -4.84 -10.76 -10.60
C GLY A 94 -3.33 -10.64 -10.83
N SER A 95 -2.77 -11.60 -11.58
CA SER A 95 -1.36 -11.58 -12.00
C SER A 95 -0.99 -10.28 -12.69
N ASP A 96 -1.86 -9.76 -13.56
CA ASP A 96 -1.59 -8.56 -14.35
C ASP A 96 -1.49 -7.31 -13.48
N ASP A 97 -2.30 -7.23 -12.42
CA ASP A 97 -2.21 -6.13 -11.45
C ASP A 97 -0.89 -6.16 -10.70
N VAL A 98 -0.43 -7.36 -10.31
CA VAL A 98 0.85 -7.56 -9.63
C VAL A 98 2.00 -7.23 -10.56
N MET A 99 1.94 -7.65 -11.83
CA MET A 99 2.97 -7.35 -12.82
C MET A 99 3.04 -5.86 -13.13
N TRP A 100 1.89 -5.18 -13.25
CA TRP A 100 1.86 -3.73 -13.44
C TRP A 100 2.42 -2.96 -12.22
N ALA A 101 2.23 -3.51 -11.01
CA ALA A 101 2.68 -2.88 -9.78
C ALA A 101 4.19 -2.97 -9.54
N ARG A 102 4.88 -3.96 -10.11
CA ARG A 102 6.33 -4.17 -9.95
C ARG A 102 7.13 -3.25 -10.87
#